data_AF-A0A6M1DJZ8-F1
#
_entry.id   AF-A0A6M1DJZ8-F1
#
_cell.length_a   1.000
_cell.length_b   1.000
_cell.length_c   1.000
_cell.angle_alpha   90.00
_cell.angle_beta   90.00
_cell.angle_gamma   90.00
#
_symmetry.space_group_name_H-M   'P 1'
#
loop_
_entity.id
_entity.type
_entity.pdbx_description
1 polymer ?
#
loop_
_entity_poly.entity_id
_entity_poly.type
_entity_poly.pdbx_seq_one_letter_code
_entity_poly.pdbx_strand_id
1 'polypeptide(L)'
;VEPRALGVGYDVIHDLLSGHMLASAVVLILVVKAAIWLAALSSGTSGGVLAPLLILGGAVGWLIGLLLPGAHGFWALIGMAAMLGGTLPAPLTGVVFAVEVTGDVAALAPLLAATVAAYAVTVLLLK
;
A
#
# COMPACT_ATOMS: atom_id res chain seq x y z
N VAL A 1 4.42 -6.22 -24.88
CA VAL A 1 3.65 -6.57 -23.67
C VAL A 1 4.57 -6.35 -22.48
N GLU A 2 4.27 -5.39 -21.62
CA GLU A 2 5.17 -4.99 -20.54
C GLU A 2 5.14 -6.06 -19.42
N PRO A 3 6.24 -6.79 -19.13
CA PRO A 3 6.23 -7.95 -18.23
C PRO A 3 5.75 -7.63 -16.80
N ARG A 4 5.86 -6.36 -16.40
CA ARG A 4 5.44 -5.83 -15.09
C ARG A 4 3.92 -5.93 -14.85
N ALA A 5 3.12 -6.03 -15.92
CA ALA A 5 1.67 -6.18 -15.81
C ALA A 5 1.23 -7.59 -15.33
N LEU A 6 2.08 -8.61 -15.56
CA LEU A 6 1.80 -10.02 -15.22
C LEU A 6 2.52 -10.51 -13.96
N GLY A 7 3.42 -9.69 -13.39
CA GLY A 7 4.10 -10.01 -12.14
C GLY A 7 3.17 -9.92 -10.92
N VAL A 8 3.48 -10.71 -9.90
CA VAL A 8 2.75 -10.79 -8.60
C VAL A 8 2.65 -9.42 -7.90
N GLY A 9 3.45 -8.44 -8.33
CA GLY A 9 3.39 -7.04 -7.91
C GLY A 9 4.47 -6.64 -6.91
N TYR A 10 5.34 -7.58 -6.50
CA TYR A 10 6.46 -7.30 -5.61
C TYR A 10 7.46 -6.29 -6.19
N ASP A 11 7.73 -6.32 -7.50
CA ASP A 11 8.58 -5.32 -8.15
C ASP A 11 8.03 -3.90 -7.99
N VAL A 12 6.71 -3.75 -8.05
CA VAL A 12 6.02 -2.47 -7.86
C VAL A 12 6.14 -2.00 -6.41
N ILE A 13 5.98 -2.92 -5.45
CA ILE A 13 6.16 -2.62 -4.02
C ILE A 13 7.60 -2.13 -3.78
N HIS A 14 8.58 -2.84 -4.31
CA HIS A 14 9.99 -2.47 -4.17
C HIS A 14 10.30 -1.12 -4.84
N ASP A 15 9.79 -0.89 -6.07
CA ASP A 15 9.98 0.38 -6.78
C ASP A 15 9.35 1.56 -6.01
N LEU A 16 8.15 1.37 -5.43
CA LEU A 16 7.49 2.39 -4.58
C LEU A 16 8.32 2.69 -3.32
N LEU A 17 8.82 1.66 -2.63
CA LEU A 17 9.65 1.82 -1.44
C LEU A 17 11.01 2.44 -1.76
N SER A 18 11.55 2.22 -2.96
CA SER A 18 12.79 2.86 -3.41
C SER A 18 12.66 4.37 -3.58
N GLY A 19 11.44 4.88 -3.76
CA GLY A 19 11.17 6.32 -3.88
C GLY A 19 11.60 6.96 -5.20
N HIS A 20 12.20 6.21 -6.14
CA HIS A 20 12.75 6.73 -7.40
C HIS A 20 11.79 6.66 -8.60
N MET A 21 10.50 6.47 -8.35
CA MET A 21 9.50 6.40 -9.42
C MET A 21 9.08 7.78 -9.91
N LEU A 22 8.69 7.86 -11.19
CA LEU A 22 8.02 9.03 -11.73
C LEU A 22 6.58 9.07 -11.22
N ALA A 23 6.09 10.25 -10.81
CA ALA A 23 4.73 10.41 -10.30
C ALA A 23 3.65 9.95 -11.31
N SER A 24 3.88 10.23 -12.60
CA SER A 24 3.01 9.75 -13.69
C SER A 24 2.93 8.22 -13.74
N ALA A 25 4.04 7.53 -13.51
CA ALA A 25 4.08 6.07 -13.45
C ALA A 25 3.33 5.53 -12.23
N VAL A 26 3.45 6.18 -11.08
CA VAL A 26 2.72 5.78 -9.85
C VAL A 26 1.22 5.95 -10.01
N VAL A 27 0.76 7.05 -10.61
CA VAL A 27 -0.67 7.26 -10.94
C VAL A 27 -1.16 6.21 -11.92
N LEU A 28 -0.39 5.92 -12.98
CA LEU A 28 -0.75 4.90 -13.97
C LEU A 28 -0.88 3.52 -13.31
N ILE A 29 0.08 3.14 -12.47
CA ILE A 29 0.05 1.87 -11.72
C ILE A 29 -1.17 1.80 -10.82
N LEU A 30 -1.47 2.86 -10.08
CA LEU A 30 -2.62 2.92 -9.17
C LEU A 30 -3.92 2.64 -9.93
N VAL A 31 -4.16 3.34 -11.04
CA VAL A 31 -5.39 3.20 -11.84
C VAL A 31 -5.48 1.83 -12.51
N VAL A 32 -4.39 1.38 -13.14
CA VAL A 32 -4.37 0.10 -13.87
C VAL A 32 -4.51 -1.09 -12.91
N LYS A 33 -3.75 -1.12 -11.81
CA LYS A 33 -3.85 -2.20 -10.81
C LYS A 33 -5.22 -2.23 -10.14
N ALA A 34 -5.80 -1.07 -9.81
CA ALA A 34 -7.15 -0.99 -9.25
C ALA A 34 -8.18 -1.58 -10.23
N ALA A 35 -8.13 -1.20 -11.51
CA ALA A 35 -9.05 -1.72 -12.52
C ALA A 35 -8.92 -3.24 -12.71
N ILE A 36 -7.69 -3.75 -12.82
CA ILE A 36 -7.43 -5.20 -12.95
C ILE A 36 -7.93 -5.94 -11.71
N TRP A 37 -7.66 -5.42 -10.52
CA TRP A 37 -8.08 -6.05 -9.28
C TRP A 37 -9.60 -6.05 -9.11
N LEU A 38 -10.29 -4.95 -9.43
CA LEU A 38 -11.75 -4.90 -9.45
C LEU A 38 -12.36 -5.91 -10.43
N ALA A 39 -11.80 -6.01 -11.64
CA ALA A 39 -12.23 -7.01 -12.62
C ALA A 39 -12.03 -8.44 -12.09
N ALA A 40 -10.87 -8.74 -11.50
CA ALA A 40 -10.56 -10.06 -10.93
C ALA A 40 -11.43 -10.42 -9.71
N LEU A 41 -11.78 -9.44 -8.89
CA LEU A 41 -12.68 -9.61 -7.75
C LEU A 41 -14.11 -9.87 -8.23
N SER A 42 -14.55 -9.18 -9.29
CA SER A 42 -15.87 -9.39 -9.90
C SER A 42 -16.02 -10.74 -10.60
N SER A 43 -14.94 -11.33 -11.09
CA SER A 43 -14.95 -12.63 -11.75
C SER A 43 -14.94 -13.82 -10.78
N GLY A 44 -14.97 -13.58 -9.46
CA GLY A 44 -14.99 -14.66 -8.46
C GLY A 44 -13.70 -15.49 -8.39
N THR A 45 -12.60 -14.98 -8.94
CA THR A 45 -11.30 -15.67 -8.87
C THR A 45 -10.73 -15.56 -7.45
N SER A 46 -10.13 -16.63 -6.93
CA SER A 46 -9.58 -16.66 -5.55
C SER A 46 -8.24 -15.90 -5.42
N GLY A 47 -8.05 -14.82 -6.17
CA GLY A 47 -6.82 -14.05 -6.19
C GLY A 47 -6.50 -13.47 -4.80
N GLY A 48 -5.21 -13.50 -4.42
CA GLY A 48 -4.76 -12.95 -3.15
C GLY A 48 -5.02 -11.44 -3.04
N VAL A 49 -5.68 -11.01 -1.96
CA VAL A 49 -6.13 -9.63 -1.75
C VAL A 49 -5.00 -8.72 -1.21
N LEU A 50 -3.97 -9.33 -0.61
CA LEU A 50 -2.93 -8.59 0.11
C LEU A 50 -2.03 -7.76 -0.81
N ALA A 51 -1.51 -8.34 -1.90
CA ALA A 51 -0.60 -7.63 -2.80
C ALA A 51 -1.27 -6.42 -3.49
N PRO A 52 -2.52 -6.51 -4.00
CA PRO A 52 -3.24 -5.34 -4.48
C PRO A 52 -3.41 -4.25 -3.43
N LEU A 53 -3.81 -4.60 -2.20
CA LEU A 53 -3.98 -3.62 -1.11
C LEU A 53 -2.68 -2.87 -0.79
N LEU A 54 -1.56 -3.59 -0.76
CA LEU A 54 -0.24 -3.00 -0.55
C LEU A 54 0.14 -2.06 -1.69
N ILE A 55 -0.04 -2.47 -2.94
CA ILE A 55 0.31 -1.63 -4.09
C ILE A 55 -0.54 -0.36 -4.12
N LEU A 56 -1.84 -0.48 -3.86
CA LEU A 56 -2.75 0.66 -3.84
C LEU A 56 -2.43 1.61 -2.68
N GLY A 57 -2.30 1.08 -1.46
CA GLY A 57 -1.93 1.86 -0.27
C GLY A 57 -0.57 2.53 -0.43
N GLY A 58 0.42 1.80 -0.96
CA GLY A 58 1.75 2.31 -1.22
C GLY A 58 1.79 3.39 -2.28
N ALA A 59 1.06 3.23 -3.38
CA ALA A 59 0.98 4.25 -4.42
C ALA A 59 0.28 5.52 -3.92
N VAL A 60 -0.82 5.40 -3.16
CA VAL A 60 -1.47 6.56 -2.53
C VAL A 60 -0.53 7.25 -1.54
N GLY A 61 0.12 6.49 -0.66
CA GLY A 61 1.09 7.02 0.29
C GLY A 61 2.25 7.74 -0.39
N TRP A 62 2.81 7.14 -1.45
CA TRP A 62 3.87 7.74 -2.25
C TRP A 62 3.45 9.08 -2.87
N LEU A 63 2.23 9.16 -3.43
CA LEU A 63 1.70 10.39 -4.03
C LEU A 63 1.47 11.48 -2.98
N ILE A 64 0.99 11.13 -1.79
CA ILE A 64 0.88 12.06 -0.66
C ILE A 64 2.27 12.56 -0.24
N GLY A 65 3.27 11.69 -0.32
CA GLY A 65 4.68 12.03 -0.06
C GLY A 65 5.26 13.11 -0.99
N LEU A 66 4.62 13.43 -2.12
CA LEU A 66 5.02 14.57 -2.96
C LEU A 66 4.74 15.93 -2.30
N LEU A 67 3.78 15.97 -1.37
CA LEU A 67 3.35 17.20 -0.67
C LEU A 67 3.94 17.29 0.74
N LEU A 68 4.47 16.19 1.27
CA LEU A 68 4.98 16.10 2.63
C LEU A 68 6.51 16.02 2.64
N PRO A 69 7.16 16.53 3.70
CA PRO A 69 8.60 16.39 3.85
C PRO A 69 8.99 14.91 4.08
N GLY A 70 10.19 14.53 3.62
CA GLY A 70 10.74 13.20 3.80
C GLY A 70 10.85 12.41 2.49
N ALA A 71 11.23 11.14 2.60
CA ALA A 71 11.39 10.26 1.44
C ALA A 71 10.03 9.75 0.96
N HIS A 72 9.77 9.78 -0.36
CA HIS A 72 8.54 9.23 -0.94
C HIS A 72 8.32 7.76 -0.57
N GLY A 73 9.40 6.97 -0.50
CA GLY A 73 9.35 5.57 -0.08
C GLY A 73 8.90 5.36 1.36
N PHE A 74 9.20 6.29 2.26
CA PHE A 74 8.70 6.26 3.64
C PHE A 74 7.18 6.48 3.67
N TRP A 75 6.68 7.46 2.93
CA TRP A 75 5.23 7.70 2.83
C TRP A 75 4.50 6.54 2.13
N ALA A 76 5.14 5.90 1.15
CA ALA A 76 4.64 4.66 0.55
C ALA A 76 4.50 3.55 1.60
N LEU A 77 5.52 3.32 2.43
CA LEU A 77 5.48 2.33 3.51
C LEU A 77 4.33 2.59 4.50
N ILE A 78 4.17 3.84 4.92
CA ILE A 78 3.07 4.26 5.81
C ILE A 78 1.72 3.97 5.15
N GLY A 79 1.56 4.30 3.88
CA GLY A 79 0.34 4.03 3.11
C GLY A 79 0.03 2.53 2.97
N MET A 80 1.05 1.71 2.71
CA MET A 80 0.94 0.24 2.67
C MET A 80 0.41 -0.31 4.00
N ALA A 81 1.04 0.09 5.11
CA ALA A 81 0.66 -0.36 6.44
C ALA A 81 -0.76 0.10 6.81
N ALA A 82 -1.07 1.38 6.57
CA ALA A 82 -2.37 1.96 6.85
C ALA A 82 -3.49 1.26 6.08
N MET A 83 -3.25 0.94 4.79
CA MET A 83 -4.24 0.25 3.98
C MET A 83 -4.51 -1.16 4.48
N LEU A 84 -3.47 -1.91 4.87
CA LEU A 84 -3.65 -3.22 5.51
C LEU A 84 -4.34 -3.12 6.86
N GLY A 85 -3.91 -2.20 7.72
CA GLY A 85 -4.45 -2.04 9.07
C GLY A 85 -5.90 -1.56 9.11
N GLY A 86 -6.32 -0.76 8.12
CA GLY A 86 -7.71 -0.34 7.97
C GLY A 86 -8.62 -1.36 7.30
N THR A 87 -8.08 -2.30 6.52
CA THR A 87 -8.87 -3.32 5.81
C THR A 87 -9.02 -4.61 6.62
N LEU A 88 -7.99 -4.99 7.38
CA LEU A 88 -8.00 -6.21 8.18
C LEU A 88 -8.52 -5.92 9.60
N PRO A 89 -9.19 -6.88 10.26
CA PRO A 89 -9.65 -6.75 11.65
C PRO A 89 -8.51 -6.75 12.70
N ALA A 90 -7.26 -6.52 12.28
CA ALA A 90 -6.07 -6.52 13.11
C ALA A 90 -5.08 -5.42 12.64
N PRO A 91 -5.14 -4.20 13.20
CA PRO A 91 -4.27 -3.09 12.78
C PRO A 91 -2.77 -3.36 13.01
N LEU A 92 -2.43 -4.20 14.00
CA LEU A 92 -1.06 -4.61 14.28
C LEU A 92 -0.44 -5.42 13.13
N THR A 93 -1.24 -6.14 12.35
CA THR A 93 -0.75 -6.94 11.22
C THR A 93 -0.11 -6.06 10.14
N GLY A 94 -0.68 -4.89 9.86
CA GLY A 94 -0.10 -3.94 8.89
C GLY A 94 1.25 -3.38 9.35
N VAL A 95 1.40 -3.14 10.66
CA VAL A 95 2.66 -2.65 11.25
C VAL A 95 3.74 -3.71 11.19
N VAL A 96 3.43 -4.93 11.64
CA VAL A 96 4.38 -6.06 11.62
C VAL A 96 4.84 -6.33 10.20
N PHE A 97 3.91 -6.38 9.25
CA PHE A 97 4.25 -6.59 7.84
C PHE A 97 5.19 -5.50 7.29
N ALA A 98 4.90 -4.22 7.57
CA ALA A 98 5.75 -3.13 7.11
C ALA A 98 7.16 -3.19 7.70
N VAL A 99 7.29 -3.56 8.98
CA VAL A 99 8.59 -3.77 9.64
C VAL A 99 9.31 -4.98 9.07
N GLU A 100 8.63 -6.09 8.78
CA GLU A 100 9.26 -7.28 8.18
C GLU A 100 9.78 -7.01 6.77
N VAL A 101 9.03 -6.25 5.96
CA VAL A 101 9.42 -5.94 4.57
C VAL A 101 10.60 -4.97 4.50
N THR A 102 10.69 -4.01 5.44
CA THR A 102 11.71 -2.95 5.40
C THR A 102 12.86 -3.16 6.37
N GLY A 103 12.67 -3.99 7.40
CA GLY A 103 13.59 -4.15 8.51
C GLY A 103 13.70 -2.91 9.41
N ASP A 104 12.93 -1.84 9.15
CA ASP A 104 13.07 -0.56 9.83
C ASP A 104 12.16 -0.47 11.07
N VAL A 105 12.75 -0.79 12.22
CA VAL A 105 12.06 -0.69 13.51
C VAL A 105 11.92 0.76 13.97
N ALA A 106 12.70 1.70 13.44
CA ALA A 106 12.55 3.12 13.79
C ALA A 106 11.23 3.70 13.25
N ALA A 107 10.70 3.12 12.17
CA ALA A 107 9.39 3.48 11.60
C ALA A 107 8.19 2.93 12.39
N LEU A 108 8.40 2.18 13.48
CA LEU A 108 7.32 1.50 14.21
C LEU A 108 6.27 2.46 14.80
N ALA A 109 6.71 3.59 15.37
CA ALA A 109 5.81 4.60 15.92
C ALA A 109 4.89 5.25 14.86
N PRO A 110 5.41 5.78 13.72
CA PRO A 110 4.55 6.33 12.69
C PRO A 110 3.69 5.26 11.99
N LEU A 111 4.17 4.02 11.86
CA LEU A 111 3.38 2.91 11.34
C LEU A 111 2.17 2.61 12.22
N LEU A 112 2.36 2.50 13.55
CA LEU A 112 1.26 2.29 14.50
C LEU A 112 0.25 3.43 14.44
N ALA A 113 0.71 4.69 14.41
CA ALA A 113 -0.19 5.83 14.33
C ALA A 113 -1.06 5.77 13.06
N ALA A 114 -0.47 5.43 11.92
CA ALA A 114 -1.17 5.35 10.65
C ALA A 114 -2.17 4.17 10.60
N THR A 115 -1.79 2.98 11.06
CA THR A 115 -2.68 1.80 11.06
C THR A 115 -3.84 1.95 12.03
N VAL A 116 -3.59 2.52 13.22
CA VAL A 116 -4.65 2.78 14.22
C VAL A 116 -5.59 3.87 13.72
N ALA A 117 -5.08 4.94 13.11
CA ALA A 117 -5.92 5.99 12.53
C ALA A 117 -6.80 5.43 11.40
N ALA A 118 -6.23 4.64 10.48
CA ALA A 118 -6.99 4.00 9.41
C ALA A 118 -8.07 3.06 9.96
N TYR A 119 -7.72 2.21 10.93
CA TYR A 119 -8.66 1.31 11.58
C TYR A 119 -9.78 2.06 12.31
N ALA A 120 -9.45 3.14 13.02
CA ALA A 120 -10.45 3.96 13.70
C ALA A 120 -11.44 4.58 12.70
N VAL A 121 -10.97 5.08 11.56
CA VAL A 121 -11.83 5.59 10.48
C VAL A 121 -12.74 4.50 9.93
N THR A 122 -12.19 3.31 9.65
CA THR A 122 -12.98 2.14 9.22
C THR A 122 -14.09 1.83 10.23
N VAL A 123 -13.75 1.71 11.51
CA VAL A 123 -14.71 1.37 12.58
C VAL A 123 -15.76 2.47 12.81
N LEU A 124 -15.42 3.75 12.58
CA LEU A 124 -16.36 4.85 12.77
C LEU A 124 -17.31 5.04 11.58
N LEU A 125 -16.82 4.85 10.35
CA LEU A 125 -17.58 5.11 9.12
C LEU A 125 -18.34 3.90 8.61
N LEU A 126 -17.82 2.68 8.79
CA LEU A 126 -18.40 1.45 8.25
C LEU A 126 -19.23 0.68 9.30
N LYS A 127 -19.82 1.39 10.27
CA LYS A 127 -20.81 0.82 11.20
C LYS A 127 -22.10 0.42 10.49
#